data_AF-A0A8T7BIG9-F1
#
_entry.id   AF-A0A8T7BIG9-F1
#
_cell.length_a   1.000
_cell.length_b   1.000
_cell.length_c   1.000
_cell.angle_alpha   90.00
_cell.angle_beta   90.00
_cell.angle_gamma   90.00
#
_symmetry.space_group_name_H-M   'P 1'
#
loop_
_entity.id
_entity.type
_entity.pdbx_description
1 polymer ?
#
loop_
_entity_poly.entity_id
_entity_poly.type
_entity_poly.pdbx_seq_one_letter_code
_entity_poly.pdbx_strand_id
1 'polypeptide(L)'
;MSVKNVTFLTGAGISAESGIPTFRGPEGYWSVGSREYQPQEMATYAMFCQHPDEVWKWYLYRLGVCQDASPNDGHKALVELETYLQ
;
A
#
# COMPACT_ATOMS: atom_id res chain seq x y z
N MET A 1 20.52 19.64 -21.15
CA MET A 1 20.64 19.94 -19.71
C MET A 1 20.81 18.62 -18.97
N SER A 2 21.81 18.50 -18.11
CA SER A 2 21.92 17.37 -17.18
C SER A 2 20.96 17.60 -16.01
N VAL A 3 20.11 16.63 -15.72
CA VAL A 3 19.22 16.65 -14.54
C VAL A 3 20.08 16.37 -13.32
N LYS A 4 20.10 17.30 -12.36
CA LYS A 4 20.96 17.19 -11.17
C LYS A 4 20.29 16.54 -9.97
N ASN A 5 18.96 16.57 -9.91
CA ASN A 5 18.18 16.02 -8.80
C ASN A 5 16.90 15.39 -9.38
N VAL A 6 16.72 14.09 -9.15
CA VAL A 6 15.52 13.34 -9.54
C VAL A 6 14.83 12.88 -8.27
N THR A 7 13.51 13.03 -8.22
CA THR A 7 12.69 12.54 -7.11
C THR A 7 11.60 11.62 -7.66
N PHE A 8 11.40 10.48 -7.00
CA PHE A 8 10.33 9.54 -7.29
C PHE A 8 9.25 9.65 -6.22
N LEU A 9 8.01 9.97 -6.63
CA LEU A 9 6.83 9.94 -5.77
C LEU A 9 5.97 8.75 -6.19
N THR A 10 5.79 7.80 -5.29
CA THR A 10 4.98 6.60 -5.55
C THR A 10 3.74 6.57 -4.66
N GLY A 11 2.79 5.71 -5.02
CA GLY A 11 1.64 5.38 -4.19
C GLY A 11 1.37 3.88 -4.27
N ALA A 12 0.28 3.41 -3.65
CA ALA A 12 -0.04 1.98 -3.57
C ALA A 12 -0.06 1.24 -4.92
N GLY A 13 -0.33 1.96 -6.03
CA GLY A 13 -0.30 1.40 -7.38
C GLY A 13 1.04 0.77 -7.78
N ILE A 14 2.17 1.25 -7.25
CA ILE A 14 3.48 0.65 -7.52
C ILE A 14 3.57 -0.81 -7.03
N SER A 15 2.75 -1.19 -6.07
CA SER A 15 2.76 -2.52 -5.44
C SER A 15 1.60 -3.41 -5.90
N ALA A 16 0.75 -2.95 -6.82
CA ALA A 16 -0.37 -3.74 -7.33
C ALA A 16 0.10 -5.04 -8.00
N GLU A 17 1.16 -4.97 -8.81
CA GLU A 17 1.78 -6.14 -9.46
C GLU A 17 2.52 -7.07 -8.47
N SER A 18 2.72 -6.63 -7.22
CA SER A 18 3.21 -7.48 -6.14
C SER A 18 2.08 -8.22 -5.41
N GLY A 19 0.84 -8.14 -5.91
CA GLY A 19 -0.33 -8.75 -5.28
C GLY A 19 -0.86 -7.96 -4.08
N ILE A 20 -0.39 -6.73 -3.85
CA ILE A 20 -0.87 -5.87 -2.77
C ILE A 20 -2.01 -5.00 -3.31
N PRO A 21 -3.25 -5.15 -2.82
CA PRO A 21 -4.36 -4.33 -3.27
C PRO A 21 -4.11 -2.83 -3.05
N THR A 22 -4.53 -2.03 -4.02
CA THR A 22 -4.53 -0.57 -3.89
C THR A 22 -5.60 -0.12 -2.90
N PHE A 23 -5.56 1.14 -2.47
CA PHE A 23 -6.67 1.69 -1.70
C PHE A 23 -7.92 1.87 -2.57
N ARG A 24 -7.79 2.48 -3.75
CA ARG A 24 -8.89 2.78 -4.70
C ARG A 24 -8.91 1.76 -5.84
N GLY A 25 -10.06 1.59 -6.49
CA GLY A 25 -10.24 0.71 -7.65
C GLY A 25 -11.19 -0.46 -7.37
N PRO A 26 -11.58 -1.25 -8.39
CA PRO A 26 -12.58 -2.31 -8.24
C PRO A 26 -12.23 -3.36 -7.19
N GLU A 27 -10.94 -3.69 -7.08
CA GLU A 27 -10.39 -4.66 -6.12
C GLU A 27 -9.63 -3.95 -4.98
N GLY A 28 -9.72 -2.62 -4.89
CA GLY A 28 -9.03 -1.86 -3.87
C GLY A 28 -9.69 -2.00 -2.51
N TYR A 29 -8.94 -1.78 -1.43
CA TYR A 29 -9.46 -1.87 -0.07
C TYR A 29 -10.74 -1.05 0.10
N TRP A 30 -10.82 0.19 -0.40
CA TRP A 30 -12.02 1.05 -0.32
C TRP A 30 -13.28 0.47 -1.00
N SER A 31 -13.13 -0.51 -1.88
CA SER A 31 -14.24 -1.21 -2.55
C SER A 31 -14.48 -2.59 -1.94
N VAL A 32 -13.43 -3.20 -1.38
CA VAL A 32 -13.42 -4.53 -0.75
C VAL A 32 -12.95 -4.39 0.70
N GLY A 33 -13.89 -4.09 1.59
CA GLY A 33 -13.66 -3.83 3.02
C GLY A 33 -13.93 -5.02 3.94
N SER A 34 -13.85 -4.77 5.26
CA SER A 34 -14.37 -5.74 6.24
C SER A 34 -15.86 -5.94 5.99
N ARG A 35 -16.42 -7.08 6.41
CA ARG A 35 -17.86 -7.36 6.23
C ARG A 35 -18.77 -6.27 6.81
N GLU A 36 -18.26 -5.48 7.76
CA GLU A 36 -19.05 -4.55 8.57
C GLU A 36 -18.69 -3.07 8.37
N TYR A 37 -17.47 -2.75 7.87
CA TYR A 37 -16.98 -1.36 7.83
C TYR A 37 -16.30 -1.01 6.51
N GLN A 38 -16.53 0.22 6.07
CA GLN A 38 -15.76 0.79 4.97
C GLN A 38 -14.33 0.99 5.47
N PRO A 39 -13.29 0.64 4.70
CA PRO A 39 -11.94 0.79 5.23
C PRO A 39 -11.60 2.25 5.54
N GLN A 40 -12.29 3.24 4.94
CA GLN A 40 -12.10 4.67 5.23
C GLN A 40 -12.37 4.98 6.70
N GLU A 41 -13.21 4.17 7.33
CA GLU A 41 -13.53 4.23 8.75
C GLU A 41 -12.45 3.49 9.55
N MET A 42 -11.97 2.34 9.05
CA MET A 42 -10.97 1.47 9.70
C MET A 42 -9.62 2.16 9.96
N ALA A 43 -9.21 3.10 9.11
CA ALA A 43 -7.94 3.81 9.25
C ALA A 43 -8.06 5.15 10.03
N THR A 44 -9.00 5.25 10.97
CA THR A 44 -9.21 6.48 11.77
C THR A 44 -8.91 6.26 13.26
N TYR A 45 -8.50 7.35 13.94
CA TYR A 45 -8.32 7.32 15.40
C TYR A 45 -9.63 7.01 16.12
N ALA A 46 -10.76 7.56 15.64
CA ALA A 46 -12.07 7.30 16.20
C ALA A 46 -12.42 5.80 16.17
N MET A 47 -12.18 5.13 15.05
CA MET A 47 -12.43 3.69 14.92
C MET A 47 -11.49 2.88 15.82
N PHE A 48 -10.22 3.27 15.93
CA PHE A 48 -9.30 2.61 16.87
C PHE A 48 -9.74 2.75 18.32
N CYS A 49 -10.28 3.91 18.73
CA CYS A 49 -10.80 4.10 20.09
C CYS A 49 -12.07 3.29 20.36
N GLN A 50 -12.95 3.15 19.37
CA GLN A 50 -14.26 2.49 19.53
C GLN A 50 -14.17 0.97 19.33
N HIS A 51 -13.36 0.52 18.37
CA HIS A 51 -13.26 -0.87 17.89
C HIS A 51 -11.80 -1.29 17.65
N PRO A 52 -10.93 -1.26 18.67
CA PRO A 52 -9.50 -1.53 18.51
C PRO A 52 -9.20 -2.93 17.97
N ASP A 53 -10.00 -3.94 18.35
CA ASP A 53 -9.81 -5.32 17.92
C ASP A 53 -10.10 -5.52 16.43
N GLU A 54 -11.14 -4.87 15.89
CA GLU A 54 -11.42 -4.86 14.45
C GLU A 54 -10.31 -4.17 13.67
N VAL A 55 -9.81 -3.03 14.17
CA VAL A 55 -8.66 -2.35 13.55
C VAL A 55 -7.43 -3.27 13.55
N TRP A 56 -7.14 -3.94 14.65
CA TRP A 56 -6.04 -4.90 14.72
C TRP A 56 -6.21 -6.07 13.75
N LYS A 57 -7.39 -6.69 13.69
CA LYS A 57 -7.67 -7.78 12.72
C LYS A 57 -7.38 -7.32 11.29
N TRP A 58 -7.84 -6.12 10.93
CA TRP A 58 -7.63 -5.56 9.59
C TRP A 58 -6.16 -5.28 9.28
N TYR A 59 -5.41 -4.70 10.22
CA TYR A 59 -3.98 -4.45 10.02
C TYR A 59 -3.14 -5.74 10.03
N LEU A 60 -3.48 -6.74 10.84
CA LEU A 60 -2.80 -8.03 10.85
C LEU A 60 -3.02 -8.81 9.55
N TYR A 61 -4.24 -8.77 9.00
CA TYR A 61 -4.50 -9.32 7.66
C TYR A 61 -3.61 -8.65 6.60
N ARG A 62 -3.58 -7.30 6.58
CA ARG A 62 -2.75 -6.55 5.63
C ARG A 62 -1.25 -6.81 5.81
N LEU A 63 -0.80 -7.01 7.05
CA LEU A 63 0.57 -7.40 7.35
C LEU A 63 0.90 -8.75 6.70
N GLY A 64 0.01 -9.74 6.80
CA GLY A 64 0.17 -11.03 6.12
C GLY A 64 0.30 -10.88 4.61
N VAL A 65 -0.59 -10.11 3.97
CA VAL A 65 -0.53 -9.82 2.52
C VAL A 65 0.83 -9.21 2.14
N CYS A 66 1.35 -8.26 2.93
CA CYS A 66 2.66 -7.66 2.67
C CYS A 66 3.83 -8.61 2.91
N GLN A 67 3.73 -9.52 3.89
CA GLN A 67 4.78 -10.50 4.20
C GLN A 67 4.94 -11.55 3.10
N ASP A 68 3.83 -11.92 2.46
CA ASP A 68 3.82 -12.90 1.36
C ASP A 68 4.21 -12.28 0.01
N ALA A 69 4.27 -10.95 -0.09
CA ALA A 69 4.58 -10.23 -1.31
C ALA A 69 6.10 -10.15 -1.57
N SER A 70 6.46 -9.97 -2.85
CA SER A 70 7.84 -9.71 -3.28
C SER A 70 7.92 -8.45 -4.15
N PRO A 71 9.07 -7.74 -4.19
CA PRO A 71 9.24 -6.59 -5.06
C PRO A 71 9.01 -6.95 -6.54
N ASN A 72 8.07 -6.25 -7.18
CA ASN A 72 7.86 -6.35 -8.63
C ASN A 72 8.90 -5.53 -9.43
N ASP A 73 8.78 -5.57 -10.75
CA ASP A 73 9.74 -4.94 -11.66
C ASP A 73 9.74 -3.41 -11.57
N GLY A 74 8.61 -2.78 -11.20
CA GLY A 74 8.55 -1.35 -10.92
C GLY A 74 9.45 -0.93 -9.74
N HIS A 75 9.46 -1.72 -8.66
CA HIS A 75 10.38 -1.46 -7.54
C HIS A 75 11.84 -1.64 -7.95
N LYS A 76 12.15 -2.70 -8.70
CA LYS A 76 13.52 -2.99 -9.16
C LYS A 76 14.03 -1.90 -10.11
N ALA A 77 13.17 -1.40 -11.01
CA ALA A 77 13.51 -0.32 -11.91
C ALA A 77 13.87 0.98 -11.17
N LEU A 78 13.19 1.30 -10.06
CA LEU A 78 13.55 2.47 -9.25
C LEU A 78 14.94 2.32 -8.60
N VAL A 79 15.30 1.12 -8.14
CA VAL A 79 16.64 0.84 -7.60
C VAL A 79 17.71 0.95 -8.69
N GLU A 80 17.45 0.43 -9.88
CA GLU A 80 18.36 0.54 -11.03
C GLU A 80 18.55 2.00 -11.44
N LEU A 81 17.46 2.78 -11.50
CA LEU A 81 17.52 4.21 -11.80
C LEU A 81 18.28 5.00 -10.75
N GLU A 82 18.09 4.71 -9.45
CA GLU A 82 18.86 5.34 -8.38
C GLU A 82 20.36 5.07 -8.57
N THR A 83 20.73 3.82 -8.85
CA THR A 83 22.14 3.44 -9.09
C THR A 83 22.73 4.17 -10.30
N TYR A 84 21.95 4.36 -11.36
CA TYR A 84 22.40 5.09 -12.56
C TYR A 84 22.51 6.60 -12.35
N LEU A 85 21.74 7.17 -11.42
CA LEU A 85 21.67 8.60 -11.16
C LEU A 85 22.62 9.09 -10.05
N GLN A 86 23.23 8.17 -9.29
CA GLN A 86 24.33 8.41 -8.36
C GLN A 86 25.66 8.66 -9.09
#